data_AF-A0A7W4HVP1-F1
#
_entry.id   AF-A0A7W4HVP1-F1
#
_cell.length_a   1.000
_cell.length_b   1.000
_cell.length_c   1.000
_cell.angle_alpha   90.00
_cell.angle_beta   90.00
_cell.angle_gamma   90.00
#
_symmetry.space_group_name_H-M   'P 1'
#
loop_
_entity.id
_entity.type
_entity.pdbx_description
1 polymer ?
#
loop_
_entity_poly.entity_id
_entity_poly.type
_entity_poly.pdbx_seq_one_letter_code
_entity_poly.pdbx_strand_id
1 'polypeptide(L)'
;MKQFRLNFVESLTERIIYASRWAQAPIYLGMVVVTVFYAFIFCREVYQRISFDMTERDMMLFALSLLDISMVINLIVIVIIGGYWGFVSRMEVIERDKDASQFGYLGSISPNALKLKLMVSLLSISAVHLLETLLNHEELAWPQFGVQLSIHFTFLFTCLGMVLLDRIQGVKGH
;
A
#
# COMPACT_ATOMS: atom_id res chain seq x y z
N MET A 1 23.45 24.20 -35.03
CA MET A 1 23.44 22.71 -35.01
C MET A 1 23.57 22.16 -33.57
N LYS A 2 22.66 22.50 -32.64
CA LYS A 2 22.67 21.94 -31.26
C LYS A 2 21.27 21.68 -30.67
N GLN A 3 20.21 21.73 -31.49
CA GLN A 3 18.82 21.65 -31.04
C GLN A 3 18.11 20.33 -31.42
N PHE A 4 18.81 19.41 -32.10
CA PHE A 4 18.20 18.18 -32.65
C PHE A 4 18.46 16.92 -31.79
N ARG A 5 19.36 16.96 -30.80
CA ARG A 5 19.73 15.78 -29.99
C ARG A 5 18.99 15.66 -28.65
N LEU A 6 18.19 16.64 -28.26
CA LEU A 6 17.42 16.59 -27.00
C LEU A 6 16.16 15.71 -27.09
N ASN A 7 15.61 15.51 -28.30
CA ASN A 7 14.30 14.85 -28.49
C ASN A 7 14.33 13.30 -28.38
N PHE A 8 15.49 12.65 -28.58
CA PHE A 8 15.55 11.18 -28.65
C PHE A 8 15.63 10.52 -27.26
N VAL A 9 16.45 11.07 -26.36
CA VAL A 9 16.58 10.55 -24.99
C VAL A 9 15.31 10.84 -24.20
N GLU A 10 14.71 12.01 -24.40
CA GLU A 10 13.45 12.40 -23.77
C GLU A 10 12.30 11.50 -24.26
N SER A 11 12.14 11.31 -25.58
CA SER A 11 11.10 10.41 -26.11
C SER A 11 11.30 8.93 -25.74
N LEU A 12 12.54 8.45 -25.63
CA LEU A 12 12.81 7.10 -25.12
C LEU A 12 12.44 6.97 -23.65
N THR A 13 12.78 7.97 -22.83
CA THR A 13 12.48 7.97 -21.39
C THR A 13 10.97 8.01 -21.17
N GLU A 14 10.26 8.87 -21.90
CA GLU A 14 8.80 8.91 -21.91
C GLU A 14 8.21 7.55 -22.32
N ARG A 15 8.66 6.98 -23.43
CA ARG A 15 8.14 5.70 -23.95
C ARG A 15 8.36 4.54 -22.99
N ILE A 16 9.47 4.54 -22.25
CA ILE A 16 9.76 3.55 -21.19
C ILE A 16 8.83 3.78 -19.99
N ILE A 17 8.64 5.02 -19.55
CA ILE A 17 7.72 5.36 -18.45
C ILE A 17 6.28 4.96 -18.83
N TYR A 18 5.84 5.24 -20.06
CA TYR A 18 4.52 4.84 -20.55
C TYR A 18 4.38 3.32 -20.68
N ALA A 19 5.40 2.62 -21.18
CA ALA A 19 5.39 1.16 -21.27
C ALA A 19 5.34 0.48 -19.89
N SER A 20 5.89 1.11 -18.85
CA SER A 20 5.85 0.58 -17.48
C SER A 20 4.43 0.39 -16.93
N ARG A 21 3.44 1.10 -17.47
CA ARG A 21 2.01 0.95 -17.14
C ARG A 21 1.49 -0.45 -17.44
N TRP A 22 1.84 -0.97 -18.61
CA TRP A 22 1.42 -2.29 -19.06
C TRP A 22 2.08 -3.40 -18.24
N ALA A 23 3.23 -3.14 -17.61
CA ALA A 23 3.84 -4.08 -16.67
C ALA A 23 3.05 -4.20 -15.34
N GLN A 24 2.31 -3.16 -14.94
CA GLN A 24 1.50 -3.19 -13.71
C GLN A 24 0.14 -3.89 -13.88
N ALA A 25 -0.45 -3.83 -15.07
CA ALA A 25 -1.72 -4.51 -15.38
C ALA A 25 -1.74 -6.02 -15.02
N PRO A 26 -0.74 -6.85 -15.42
CA PRO A 26 -0.71 -8.27 -15.04
C PRO A 26 -0.50 -8.48 -13.54
N ILE A 27 0.17 -7.55 -12.84
CA ILE A 27 0.34 -7.62 -11.39
C ILE A 27 -1.02 -7.45 -10.69
N TYR A 28 -1.81 -6.44 -11.09
CA TYR A 28 -3.15 -6.25 -10.54
C TYR A 28 -4.06 -7.45 -10.83
N LEU A 29 -3.98 -8.01 -12.03
CA LEU A 29 -4.72 -9.22 -12.39
C LEU A 29 -4.30 -10.42 -11.52
N GLY A 30 -3.01 -10.60 -11.27
CA GLY A 30 -2.50 -11.60 -10.33
C GLY A 30 -3.04 -11.40 -8.91
N MET A 31 -3.11 -10.16 -8.42
CA MET A 31 -3.67 -9.86 -7.10
C MET A 31 -5.18 -10.15 -7.02
N VAL A 32 -5.94 -9.92 -8.09
CA VAL A 32 -7.36 -10.34 -8.17
C VAL A 32 -7.48 -11.85 -8.03
N VAL A 33 -6.63 -12.62 -8.73
CA VAL A 33 -6.61 -14.09 -8.64
C VAL A 33 -6.29 -14.53 -7.20
N VAL A 34 -5.28 -13.94 -6.56
CA VAL A 34 -4.93 -14.21 -5.16
C VAL A 34 -6.12 -13.92 -4.23
N THR A 35 -6.85 -12.84 -4.46
CA THR A 35 -8.05 -12.48 -3.69
C THR A 35 -9.11 -13.58 -3.79
N VAL A 36 -9.34 -14.13 -4.99
CA VAL A 36 -10.27 -15.26 -5.19
C VAL A 36 -9.81 -16.51 -4.43
N PHE A 37 -8.51 -16.81 -4.42
CA PHE A 37 -7.98 -17.93 -3.63
C PHE A 37 -8.18 -17.73 -2.13
N TYR A 38 -7.95 -16.52 -1.60
CA TYR A 38 -8.24 -16.23 -0.19
C TYR A 38 -9.73 -16.34 0.14
N ALA A 39 -10.62 -15.89 -0.75
CA ALA A 39 -12.06 -16.07 -0.57
C ALA A 39 -12.44 -17.57 -0.53
N PHE A 40 -11.80 -18.40 -1.35
CA PHE A 40 -11.98 -19.85 -1.28
C PHE A 40 -11.48 -20.45 0.04
N ILE A 41 -10.30 -20.02 0.52
CA ILE A 41 -9.76 -20.44 1.82
C ILE A 41 -10.71 -20.05 2.95
N PHE A 42 -11.25 -18.83 2.93
CA PHE A 42 -12.24 -18.35 3.89
C PHE A 42 -13.46 -19.29 3.95
N CYS A 43 -14.08 -19.57 2.81
CA CYS A 43 -15.22 -20.49 2.74
C CYS A 43 -14.88 -21.89 3.23
N ARG A 44 -13.69 -22.39 2.89
CA ARG A 44 -13.21 -23.71 3.33
C ARG A 44 -13.02 -23.76 4.84
N GLU A 45 -12.39 -22.74 5.43
CA GLU A 45 -12.15 -22.66 6.87
C GLU A 45 -13.47 -22.63 7.64
N VAL A 46 -14.45 -21.88 7.12
CA VAL A 46 -15.80 -21.85 7.67
C VAL A 46 -16.44 -23.24 7.62
N TYR A 47 -16.42 -23.87 6.45
CA TYR A 47 -17.04 -25.18 6.27
C TYR A 47 -16.40 -26.27 7.14
N GLN A 48 -15.08 -26.25 7.31
CA GLN A 48 -14.35 -27.28 8.04
C GLN A 48 -14.47 -27.13 9.56
N ARG A 49 -14.57 -25.90 10.07
CA ARG A 49 -14.57 -25.63 11.50
C ARG A 49 -15.96 -25.41 12.10
N ILE A 50 -16.99 -25.24 11.27
CA ILE A 50 -18.35 -25.09 11.78
C ILE A 50 -18.82 -26.41 12.41
N SER A 51 -18.93 -26.42 13.73
CA SER A 51 -19.45 -27.53 14.52
C SER A 51 -20.39 -27.00 15.58
N PHE A 52 -21.43 -27.75 15.91
CA PHE A 52 -22.43 -27.35 16.90
C PHE A 52 -21.95 -27.54 18.36
N ASP A 53 -20.87 -28.28 18.57
CA ASP A 53 -20.30 -28.57 19.89
C ASP A 53 -19.06 -27.70 20.23
N MET A 54 -18.93 -26.51 19.61
CA MET A 54 -17.80 -25.62 19.89
C MET A 54 -17.94 -24.93 21.26
N THR A 55 -16.84 -24.87 22.00
CA THR A 55 -16.79 -24.04 23.22
C THR A 55 -16.72 -22.55 22.88
N GLU A 56 -17.03 -21.67 23.83
CA GLU A 56 -16.95 -20.21 23.64
C GLU A 56 -15.53 -19.75 23.24
N ARG A 57 -14.49 -20.38 23.82
CA ARG A 57 -13.09 -20.11 23.47
C ARG A 57 -12.81 -20.51 22.02
N ASP A 58 -13.29 -21.67 21.59
CA ASP A 58 -13.06 -22.16 20.21
C ASP A 58 -13.75 -21.26 19.19
N MET A 59 -14.96 -20.79 19.51
CA MET A 59 -15.69 -19.86 18.66
C MET A 59 -14.96 -18.52 18.51
N MET A 60 -14.35 -18.01 19.60
CA MET A 60 -13.55 -16.79 19.57
C MET A 60 -12.30 -16.95 18.69
N LEU A 61 -11.56 -18.04 18.86
CA LEU A 61 -10.36 -18.33 18.06
C LEU A 61 -10.70 -18.52 16.57
N PHE A 62 -11.82 -19.18 16.28
CA PHE A 62 -12.33 -19.33 14.92
C PHE A 62 -12.68 -17.98 14.29
N ALA A 63 -13.39 -17.12 15.00
CA ALA A 63 -13.72 -15.77 14.51
C ALA A 63 -12.45 -14.94 14.23
N LEU A 64 -11.43 -15.04 15.09
CA LEU A 64 -10.15 -14.34 14.93
C LEU A 64 -9.39 -14.78 13.67
N SER A 65 -9.38 -16.08 13.40
CA SER A 65 -8.77 -16.64 12.18
C SER A 65 -9.49 -16.18 10.90
N LEU A 66 -10.82 -16.10 10.91
CA LEU A 66 -11.59 -15.57 9.78
C LEU A 66 -11.34 -14.07 9.58
N LEU A 67 -11.21 -13.31 10.67
CA LEU A 67 -10.90 -11.88 10.63
C LEU A 67 -9.55 -11.63 9.96
N ASP A 68 -8.53 -12.42 10.29
CA ASP A 68 -7.20 -12.32 9.70
C ASP A 68 -7.24 -12.51 8.16
N ILE A 69 -7.91 -13.57 7.69
CA ILE A 69 -8.10 -13.78 6.25
C ILE A 69 -8.83 -12.59 5.60
N SER A 70 -9.89 -12.09 6.24
CA SER A 70 -10.61 -10.91 5.75
C SER A 70 -9.74 -9.65 5.72
N MET A 71 -8.83 -9.49 6.68
CA MET A 71 -7.92 -8.35 6.76
C MET A 71 -6.95 -8.33 5.58
N VAL A 72 -6.37 -9.48 5.24
CA VAL A 72 -5.48 -9.63 4.08
C VAL A 72 -6.20 -9.31 2.78
N ILE A 73 -7.42 -9.83 2.59
CA ILE A 73 -8.26 -9.55 1.42
C ILE A 73 -8.50 -8.03 1.29
N ASN A 74 -8.91 -7.37 2.37
CA ASN A 74 -9.19 -5.93 2.36
C ASN A 74 -7.95 -5.10 2.02
N LEU A 75 -6.78 -5.49 2.52
CA LEU A 75 -5.52 -4.84 2.18
C LEU A 75 -5.19 -4.97 0.69
N ILE A 76 -5.34 -6.18 0.13
CA ILE A 76 -5.10 -6.43 -1.30
C ILE A 76 -6.02 -5.57 -2.16
N VAL A 77 -7.31 -5.48 -1.82
CA VAL A 77 -8.29 -4.68 -2.57
C VAL A 77 -7.91 -3.20 -2.58
N ILE A 78 -7.50 -2.64 -1.43
CA ILE A 78 -7.05 -1.23 -1.35
C ILE A 78 -5.83 -1.00 -2.24
N VAL A 79 -4.88 -1.94 -2.25
CA VAL A 79 -3.67 -1.85 -3.09
C VAL A 79 -4.02 -1.93 -4.58
N ILE A 80 -4.94 -2.82 -4.99
CA ILE A 80 -5.42 -2.92 -6.37
C ILE A 80 -6.07 -1.61 -6.80
N ILE A 81 -7.04 -1.10 -6.04
CA ILE A 81 -7.79 0.11 -6.41
C ILE A 81 -6.88 1.33 -6.43
N GLY A 82 -6.07 1.51 -5.38
CA GLY A 82 -5.15 2.64 -5.26
C GLY A 82 -4.06 2.62 -6.33
N GLY A 83 -3.49 1.45 -6.62
CA GLY A 83 -2.49 1.26 -7.66
C GLY A 83 -3.04 1.48 -9.07
N TYR A 84 -4.20 0.89 -9.36
CA TYR A 84 -4.86 1.04 -10.66
C TYR A 84 -5.27 2.49 -10.93
N TRP A 85 -5.91 3.14 -9.96
CA TRP A 85 -6.32 4.55 -10.11
C TRP A 85 -5.11 5.50 -10.20
N GLY A 86 -4.08 5.25 -9.37
CA GLY A 86 -2.88 6.08 -9.28
C GLY A 86 -2.01 6.03 -10.54
N PHE A 87 -1.79 4.84 -11.10
CA PHE A 87 -0.81 4.65 -12.16
C PHE A 87 -1.44 4.34 -13.52
N VAL A 88 -2.44 3.46 -13.60
CA VAL A 88 -2.99 3.06 -14.90
C VAL A 88 -4.00 4.10 -15.41
N SER A 89 -4.97 4.48 -14.57
CA SER A 89 -6.07 5.37 -14.97
C SER A 89 -5.65 6.84 -15.10
N ARG A 90 -4.94 7.41 -14.12
CA ARG A 90 -4.53 8.83 -14.18
C ARG A 90 -3.58 9.15 -15.33
N MET A 91 -2.65 8.26 -15.66
CA MET A 91 -1.75 8.48 -16.80
C MET A 91 -2.45 8.30 -18.15
N GLU A 92 -3.55 7.54 -18.24
CA GLU A 92 -4.36 7.43 -19.46
C GLU A 92 -5.12 8.72 -19.77
N VAL A 93 -5.64 9.38 -18.73
CA VAL A 93 -6.35 10.66 -18.87
C VAL A 93 -5.40 11.77 -19.35
N ILE A 94 -4.16 11.79 -18.84
CA ILE A 94 -3.11 12.71 -19.30
C ILE A 94 -2.74 12.46 -20.77
N GLU A 95 -2.80 11.21 -21.22
CA GLU A 95 -2.47 10.82 -22.60
C GLU A 95 -3.57 11.17 -23.62
N ARG A 96 -4.83 11.27 -23.18
CA ARG A 96 -5.97 11.59 -24.05
C ARG A 96 -6.04 13.08 -24.40
N ASP A 97 -5.49 13.95 -23.54
CA ASP A 97 -5.29 15.39 -23.80
C ASP A 97 -3.96 15.62 -24.51
N LYS A 98 -3.87 15.21 -25.78
CA LYS A 98 -2.65 15.37 -26.61
C LYS A 98 -2.30 16.80 -27.01
N ASP A 99 -3.10 17.79 -26.61
CA ASP A 99 -2.84 19.22 -26.83
C ASP A 99 -2.17 19.92 -25.63
N ALA A 100 -1.72 19.15 -24.64
CA ALA A 100 -0.91 19.67 -23.55
C ALA A 100 0.54 19.83 -24.02
N SER A 101 0.83 20.87 -24.82
CA SER A 101 2.16 21.49 -24.93
C SER A 101 2.61 22.14 -23.61
N GLN A 102 2.27 21.53 -22.48
CA GLN A 102 2.39 22.08 -21.15
C GLN A 102 2.84 20.98 -20.18
N PHE A 103 4.00 20.40 -20.46
CA PHE A 103 4.95 19.96 -19.43
C PHE A 103 5.46 21.12 -18.55
N GLY A 104 4.67 22.18 -18.35
CA GLY A 104 4.86 23.24 -17.37
C GLY A 104 4.13 22.97 -16.05
N TYR A 105 3.35 21.89 -15.96
CA TYR A 105 2.60 21.51 -14.76
C TYR A 105 2.98 20.11 -14.23
N LEU A 106 4.23 19.67 -14.42
CA LEU A 106 4.91 18.95 -13.33
C LEU A 106 5.21 19.96 -12.20
N GLY A 107 4.15 20.54 -11.65
CA GLY A 107 4.16 21.29 -10.41
C GLY A 107 4.40 20.31 -9.28
N SER A 108 5.68 20.08 -9.02
CA SER A 108 6.27 19.67 -7.74
C SER A 108 5.29 18.97 -6.78
N ILE A 109 5.08 17.66 -6.95
CA ILE A 109 4.82 16.86 -5.75
C ILE A 109 6.04 17.10 -4.87
N SER A 110 5.86 17.87 -3.80
CA SER A 110 6.95 18.22 -2.92
C SER A 110 7.59 16.90 -2.49
N PRO A 111 8.92 16.76 -2.55
CA PRO A 111 9.59 15.55 -2.08
C PRO A 111 9.17 15.16 -0.66
N ASN A 112 8.74 16.15 0.16
CA ASN A 112 8.10 15.95 1.45
C ASN A 112 6.75 15.22 1.37
N ALA A 113 5.82 15.63 0.51
CA ALA A 113 4.53 14.96 0.36
C ALA A 113 4.69 13.49 -0.08
N LEU A 114 5.67 13.20 -0.95
CA LEU A 114 5.95 11.83 -1.38
C LEU A 114 6.53 10.99 -0.24
N LYS A 115 7.52 11.52 0.49
CA LYS A 115 8.12 10.87 1.66
C LYS A 115 7.10 10.61 2.77
N LEU A 116 6.17 11.54 3.01
CA LEU A 116 5.12 11.40 4.02
C LEU A 116 4.15 10.26 3.65
N LYS A 117 3.72 10.17 2.39
CA LYS A 117 2.86 9.08 1.93
C LYS A 117 3.52 7.70 2.08
N LEU A 118 4.82 7.62 1.79
CA LEU A 118 5.59 6.38 2.00
C LEU A 118 5.68 6.01 3.48
N MET A 119 5.96 6.98 4.36
CA MET A 119 6.01 6.77 5.82
C MET A 119 4.68 6.26 6.37
N VAL A 120 3.56 6.86 5.96
CA VAL A 120 2.22 6.45 6.40
C VAL A 120 1.93 5.01 5.97
N SER A 121 2.29 4.63 4.73
CA SER A 121 2.13 3.25 4.26
C SER A 121 2.94 2.24 5.09
N LEU A 122 4.19 2.57 5.44
CA LEU A 122 5.05 1.72 6.26
C LEU A 122 4.55 1.61 7.71
N LEU A 123 4.07 2.72 8.27
CA LEU A 123 3.48 2.76 9.62
C LEU A 123 2.24 1.85 9.71
N SER A 124 1.36 1.90 8.70
CA SER A 124 0.19 1.03 8.62
C SER A 124 0.56 -0.45 8.54
N ILE A 125 1.50 -0.84 7.66
CA ILE A 125 1.93 -2.25 7.53
C ILE A 125 2.55 -2.77 8.84
N SER A 126 3.36 -1.94 9.50
CA SER A 126 3.97 -2.29 10.79
C SER A 126 2.91 -2.48 11.90
N ALA A 127 1.84 -1.69 11.91
CA ALA A 127 0.75 -1.85 12.87
C ALA A 127 0.02 -3.20 12.70
N VAL A 128 -0.20 -3.63 11.45
CA VAL A 128 -0.81 -4.93 11.14
C VAL A 128 0.01 -6.08 11.71
N HIS A 129 1.32 -6.09 11.47
CA HIS A 129 2.20 -7.16 11.97
C HIS A 129 2.28 -7.22 13.50
N LEU A 130 2.23 -6.06 14.16
CA LEU A 130 2.21 -5.98 15.62
C LEU A 130 0.92 -6.60 16.17
N LEU A 131 -0.21 -6.32 15.52
CA LEU A 131 -1.52 -6.88 15.90
C LEU A 131 -1.57 -8.40 15.65
N GLU A 132 -1.06 -8.87 14.51
CA GLU A 132 -0.93 -10.30 14.20
C GLU A 132 -0.10 -11.02 15.27
N THR A 133 1.06 -10.47 15.65
CA THR A 133 1.95 -11.08 16.65
C THR A 133 1.28 -11.14 18.03
N LEU A 134 0.49 -10.13 18.38
CA LEU A 134 -0.28 -10.10 19.63
C LEU A 134 -1.39 -11.17 19.67
N LEU A 135 -1.98 -11.49 18.51
CA LEU A 135 -3.13 -12.37 18.39
C LEU A 135 -2.77 -13.85 18.14
N ASN A 136 -1.66 -14.12 17.44
CA ASN A 136 -1.27 -15.47 17.01
C ASN A 136 -0.40 -16.25 18.02
N HIS A 137 0.13 -15.62 19.07
CA HIS A 137 1.02 -16.28 20.02
C HIS A 137 0.38 -16.38 21.41
N GLU A 138 -0.02 -17.58 21.85
CA GLU A 138 -0.56 -17.83 23.20
C GLU A 138 0.46 -17.51 24.30
N GLU A 139 1.75 -17.68 24.03
CA GLU A 139 2.85 -17.15 24.82
C GLU A 139 3.60 -16.09 24.01
N LEU A 140 3.45 -14.83 24.41
CA LEU A 140 4.18 -13.72 23.80
C LEU A 140 5.68 -13.95 23.96
N ALA A 141 6.37 -14.19 22.85
CA ALA A 141 7.82 -14.15 22.81
C ALA A 141 8.26 -12.68 22.99
N TRP A 142 8.38 -12.26 24.26
CA TRP A 142 8.64 -10.89 24.69
C TRP A 142 9.80 -10.20 23.95
N PRO A 143 10.92 -10.87 23.63
CA PRO A 143 11.99 -10.24 22.85
C PRO A 143 11.53 -9.82 21.44
N GLN A 144 10.82 -10.70 20.74
CA GLN A 144 10.36 -10.48 19.36
C GLN A 144 9.26 -9.41 19.32
N PHE A 145 8.28 -9.51 20.23
CA PHE A 145 7.23 -8.50 20.37
C PHE A 145 7.80 -7.13 20.74
N GLY A 146 8.77 -7.09 21.67
CA GLY A 146 9.44 -5.85 22.08
C GLY A 146 10.20 -5.17 20.94
N VAL A 147 10.88 -5.93 20.08
CA VAL A 147 11.57 -5.40 18.89
C VAL A 147 10.57 -4.83 17.89
N GLN A 148 9.49 -5.54 17.59
CA GLN A 148 8.45 -5.06 16.68
C GLN A 148 7.78 -3.78 17.21
N LEU A 149 7.46 -3.74 18.50
CA LEU A 149 6.89 -2.56 19.17
C LEU A 149 7.86 -1.36 19.07
N SER A 150 9.14 -1.59 19.31
CA SER A 150 10.19 -0.56 19.22
C SER A 150 10.32 0.01 17.81
N ILE A 151 10.29 -0.84 16.78
CA ILE A 151 10.31 -0.44 15.37
C ILE A 151 9.07 0.39 15.03
N HIS A 152 7.88 -0.04 15.48
CA HIS A 152 6.63 0.67 15.24
C HIS A 152 6.67 2.09 15.82
N PHE A 153 7.14 2.23 17.07
CA PHE A 153 7.33 3.55 17.68
C PHE A 153 8.35 4.40 16.92
N THR A 154 9.43 3.81 16.41
CA THR A 154 10.41 4.55 15.60
C THR A 154 9.77 5.11 14.33
N PHE A 155 8.94 4.33 13.62
CA PHE A 155 8.17 4.83 12.48
C PHE A 155 7.16 5.90 12.87
N LEU A 156 6.46 5.73 13.99
CA LEU A 156 5.48 6.69 14.50
C LEU A 156 6.14 8.05 14.78
N PHE A 157 7.24 8.06 15.53
CA PHE A 157 7.97 9.29 15.86
C PHE A 157 8.59 9.93 14.63
N THR A 158 9.13 9.14 13.70
CA THR A 158 9.69 9.68 12.44
C THR A 158 8.61 10.34 11.60
N CYS A 159 7.44 9.72 11.48
CA CYS A 159 6.29 10.27 10.76
C CYS A 159 5.78 11.55 11.45
N LEU A 160 5.67 11.54 12.78
CA LEU A 160 5.24 12.71 13.56
C LEU A 160 6.21 13.89 13.39
N GLY A 161 7.52 13.65 13.50
CA GLY A 161 8.54 14.66 13.28
C GLY A 161 8.48 15.26 11.88
N MET A 162 8.24 14.41 10.88
CA MET A 162 8.08 14.86 9.50
C MET A 162 6.86 15.77 9.30
N VAL A 163 5.70 15.41 9.87
CA VAL A 163 4.49 16.26 9.84
C VAL A 163 4.71 17.58 10.56
N LEU A 164 5.40 17.57 11.70
CA LEU A 164 5.73 18.78 12.44
C LEU A 164 6.65 19.71 11.65
N LEU A 165 7.71 19.16 11.03
CA LEU A 165 8.62 19.94 10.17
C LEU A 165 7.90 20.54 8.97
N ASP A 166 7.03 19.77 8.32
CA ASP A 166 6.24 20.23 7.18
C ASP A 166 5.27 21.36 7.58
N ARG A 167 4.63 21.24 8.76
CA ARG A 167 3.78 22.29 9.32
C ARG A 167 4.57 23.56 9.66
N ILE A 168 5.76 23.45 10.25
CA ILE A 168 6.59 24.61 10.59
C ILE A 168 7.11 25.31 9.34
N GLN A 169 7.49 24.56 8.30
CA GLN A 169 7.95 25.11 7.03
C GLN A 169 6.80 25.72 6.22
N GLY A 170 5.61 25.11 6.24
CA GLY A 170 4.41 25.63 5.60
C GLY A 170 3.89 26.94 6.21
N VAL A 171 4.16 27.21 7.48
CA VAL A 171 3.78 28.48 8.16
C VAL A 171 4.69 29.66 7.78
N LYS A 172 5.87 29.44 7.19
CA LYS A 172 6.80 30.51 6.77
C LYS A 172 6.68 30.92 5.30
N GLY A 173 5.71 30.37 4.56
CA GLY A 173 5.49 30.64 3.14
C GLY A 173 4.17 31.33 2.85
N HIS A 174 3.97 32.54 3.38
CA HIS A 174 3.00 33.53 2.90
C HIS A 174 3.62 34.92 2.98
#